data_AF-A0A2Z7BLB4-F1
#
_entry.id   AF-A0A2Z7BLB4-F1
#
_cell.length_a   1.000
_cell.length_b   1.000
_cell.length_c   1.000
_cell.angle_alpha   90.00
_cell.angle_beta   90.00
_cell.angle_gamma   90.00
#
_symmetry.space_group_name_H-M   'P 1'
#
loop_
_entity.id
_entity.type
_entity.pdbx_description
1 polymer ?
#
loop_
_entity_poly.entity_id
_entity_poly.type
_entity_poly.pdbx_seq_one_letter_code
_entity_poly.pdbx_strand_id
1 'polypeptide(L)'
;KMKDGETMAEFDERFSAVVKELTSLGKEYSNRELTLKVMRALSREWDVKMMSMRESKDLNKLEFHDLLQILKPMSLIWKQDLKLDPQHLNQPKH
;
A
#
# COMPACT_ATOMS: atom_id res chain seq x y z
N LYS A 1 -7.24 7.94 -1.26
CA LYS A 1 -7.11 6.74 -0.42
C LYS A 1 -7.63 5.53 -1.17
N MET A 2 -7.15 4.34 -0.82
CA MET A 2 -7.64 3.06 -1.29
C MET A 2 -9.10 2.88 -0.84
N LYS A 3 -9.95 2.36 -1.72
CA LYS A 3 -11.36 2.13 -1.42
C LYS A 3 -11.54 0.77 -0.77
N ASP A 4 -12.59 0.62 0.04
CA ASP A 4 -12.95 -0.68 0.62
C ASP A 4 -13.28 -1.68 -0.50
N GLY A 5 -12.62 -2.84 -0.46
CA GLY A 5 -12.74 -3.89 -1.48
C GLY A 5 -11.94 -3.65 -2.77
N GLU A 6 -11.28 -2.50 -2.94
CA GLU A 6 -10.32 -2.26 -4.03
C GLU A 6 -9.10 -3.18 -3.83
N THR A 7 -8.57 -3.75 -4.90
CA THR A 7 -7.32 -4.51 -4.85
C THR A 7 -6.11 -3.57 -4.91
N MET A 8 -4.95 -4.02 -4.43
CA MET A 8 -3.72 -3.24 -4.56
C MET A 8 -3.36 -2.99 -6.03
N ALA A 9 -3.70 -3.91 -6.94
CA ALA A 9 -3.48 -3.73 -8.37
C ALA A 9 -4.33 -2.58 -8.95
N GLU A 10 -5.63 -2.53 -8.63
CA GLU A 10 -6.51 -1.42 -9.04
C GLU A 10 -6.08 -0.09 -8.42
N PHE A 11 -5.64 -0.12 -7.15
CA PHE A 11 -5.08 1.05 -6.49
C PHE A 11 -3.78 1.53 -7.15
N ASP A 12 -2.84 0.62 -7.48
CA ASP A 12 -1.57 0.89 -8.15
C ASP A 12 -1.82 1.51 -9.53
N GLU A 13 -2.74 0.96 -10.31
CA GLU A 13 -3.11 1.48 -11.63
C GLU A 13 -3.67 2.90 -11.55
N ARG A 14 -4.61 3.14 -10.61
CA ARG A 14 -5.17 4.48 -10.37
C ARG A 14 -4.11 5.46 -9.86
N PHE A 15 -3.21 5.01 -8.98
CA PHE A 15 -2.13 5.84 -8.46
C PHE A 15 -1.13 6.20 -9.56
N SER A 16 -0.74 5.24 -10.38
CA SER A 16 0.17 5.42 -11.51
C SER A 16 -0.41 6.38 -12.55
N ALA A 17 -1.71 6.29 -12.86
CA ALA A 17 -2.40 7.23 -13.72
C ALA A 17 -2.31 8.67 -13.18
N VAL A 18 -2.57 8.88 -11.89
CA VAL A 18 -2.46 10.19 -11.24
C VAL A 18 -1.02 10.71 -11.25
N VAL A 19 -0.04 9.85 -10.97
CA VAL A 19 1.39 10.23 -11.03
C VAL A 19 1.76 10.66 -12.45
N LYS A 20 1.32 9.90 -13.47
CA LYS A 20 1.58 10.20 -14.88
C LYS A 20 0.95 11.52 -15.32
N GLU A 21 -0.27 11.81 -14.90
CA GLU A 21 -0.91 13.12 -15.13
C GLU A 21 -0.13 14.26 -14.46
N LEU A 22 0.30 14.08 -13.21
CA LEU A 22 1.07 15.09 -12.49
C LEU A 22 2.45 15.33 -13.14
N THR A 23 3.11 14.27 -13.62
CA THR A 23 4.34 14.37 -14.40
C THR A 23 4.10 15.11 -15.71
N SER A 24 2.98 14.88 -16.40
CA SER A 24 2.60 15.64 -17.59
C SER A 24 2.34 17.12 -17.30
N LEU A 25 1.99 17.48 -16.06
CA LEU A 25 1.85 18.87 -15.58
C LEU A 25 3.19 19.47 -15.13
N GLY A 26 4.32 18.77 -15.31
CA GLY A 26 5.65 19.22 -14.91
C GLY A 26 5.99 18.99 -13.44
N LYS A 27 5.20 18.19 -12.71
CA LYS A 27 5.55 17.78 -11.34
C LYS A 27 6.27 16.44 -11.34
N GLU A 28 7.54 16.47 -11.03
CA GLU A 28 8.32 15.27 -10.75
C GLU A 28 8.19 14.91 -9.26
N TYR A 29 7.99 13.62 -8.98
CA TYR A 29 8.02 13.09 -7.62
C TYR A 29 9.20 12.13 -7.49
N SER A 30 9.96 12.27 -6.42
CA SER A 30 10.96 11.26 -6.06
C SER A 30 10.27 9.97 -5.64
N ASN A 31 10.93 8.82 -5.84
CA ASN A 31 10.43 7.53 -5.39
C ASN A 31 10.03 7.55 -3.91
N ARG A 32 10.82 8.21 -3.07
CA ARG A 32 10.51 8.39 -1.65
C ARG A 32 9.18 9.11 -1.41
N GLU A 33 8.87 10.15 -2.17
CA GLU A 33 7.59 10.85 -2.07
C GLU A 33 6.43 9.99 -2.55
N LEU A 34 6.61 9.22 -3.63
CA LEU A 34 5.62 8.27 -4.12
C LEU A 34 5.34 7.18 -3.09
N THR A 35 6.40 6.60 -2.50
CA THR A 35 6.32 5.63 -1.39
C THR A 35 5.52 6.21 -0.23
N LEU A 36 5.83 7.42 0.24
CA LEU A 36 5.11 8.05 1.35
C LEU A 36 3.64 8.35 0.99
N LYS A 37 3.36 8.77 -0.25
CA LYS A 37 2.00 9.03 -0.72
C LYS A 37 1.18 7.74 -0.78
N VAL A 38 1.75 6.65 -1.28
CA VAL A 38 1.11 5.34 -1.28
C VAL A 38 0.84 4.89 0.14
N MET A 39 1.85 4.90 1.03
CA MET A 39 1.66 4.51 2.43
C MET A 39 0.53 5.28 3.12
N ARG A 40 0.41 6.59 2.88
CA ARG A 40 -0.70 7.40 3.43
C ARG A 40 -2.06 7.15 2.75
N ALA A 41 -2.04 6.74 1.50
CA ALA A 41 -3.23 6.47 0.73
C ALA A 41 -3.80 5.08 1.00
N LEU A 42 -3.01 4.14 1.54
CA LEU A 42 -3.48 2.84 1.99
C LEU A 42 -4.52 2.95 3.12
N SER A 43 -5.37 1.94 3.22
CA SER A 43 -6.40 1.81 4.28
C SER A 43 -5.75 1.65 5.65
N ARG A 44 -6.50 1.92 6.73
CA ARG A 44 -5.99 1.81 8.13
C ARG A 44 -5.46 0.41 8.46
N GLU A 45 -6.06 -0.61 7.86
CA GLU A 45 -5.70 -2.03 7.99
C GLU A 45 -4.30 -2.32 7.44
N TRP A 46 -3.98 -1.70 6.30
CA TRP A 46 -2.66 -1.77 5.68
C TRP A 46 -1.62 -1.06 6.52
N ASP A 47 -1.96 0.07 7.13
CA ASP A 47 -1.04 0.86 7.98
C ASP A 47 -0.51 0.01 9.15
N VAL A 48 -1.40 -0.75 9.79
CA VAL A 48 -1.11 -1.64 10.91
C VAL A 48 -0.17 -2.80 10.53
N LYS A 49 -0.27 -3.33 9.30
CA LYS A 49 0.62 -4.39 8.81
C LYS A 49 1.91 -3.84 8.20
N MET A 50 1.84 -2.68 7.55
CA MET A 50 3.01 -1.94 7.08
C MET A 50 3.90 -1.52 8.24
N MET A 51 3.33 -1.13 9.39
CA MET A 51 4.08 -0.91 10.63
C MET A 51 4.81 -2.17 11.10
N SER A 52 4.14 -3.32 11.12
CA SER A 52 4.77 -4.59 11.51
C SER A 52 5.84 -5.05 10.51
N MET A 53 5.63 -4.82 9.22
CA MET A 53 6.66 -5.01 8.20
C MET A 53 7.81 -4.02 8.32
N ARG A 54 7.55 -2.77 8.74
CA ARG A 54 8.57 -1.75 9.02
C ARG A 54 9.45 -2.13 10.20
N GLU A 55 8.88 -2.81 11.20
CA GLU A 55 9.65 -3.38 12.31
C GLU A 55 10.48 -4.59 11.87
N SER A 56 9.97 -5.40 10.94
CA SER A 56 10.68 -6.58 10.42
C SER A 56 11.71 -6.26 9.34
N LYS A 57 11.48 -5.24 8.52
CA LYS A 57 12.32 -4.80 7.39
C LYS A 57 12.35 -3.28 7.37
N ASP A 58 13.51 -2.70 7.08
CA ASP A 58 13.66 -1.25 6.89
C ASP A 58 12.85 -0.75 5.67
N LEU A 59 11.53 -0.57 5.80
CA LEU A 59 10.67 -0.06 4.73
C LEU A 59 11.07 1.36 4.29
N ASN A 60 11.79 2.08 5.15
CA ASN A 60 12.33 3.40 4.84
C ASN A 60 13.51 3.38 3.85
N LYS A 61 14.10 2.20 3.61
CA LYS A 61 15.18 1.98 2.63
C LYS A 61 14.67 1.37 1.32
N LEU A 62 13.39 1.01 1.24
CA LEU A 62 12.81 0.42 0.05
C LEU A 62 12.34 1.50 -0.93
N GLU A 63 12.72 1.33 -2.18
CA GLU A 63 12.25 2.18 -3.26
C GLU A 63 10.78 1.87 -3.57
N PHE A 64 10.10 2.79 -4.25
CA PHE A 64 8.69 2.66 -4.62
C PHE A 64 8.40 1.33 -5.33
N HIS A 65 9.29 0.93 -6.23
CA HIS A 65 9.17 -0.31 -6.98
C HIS A 65 9.25 -1.56 -6.08
N ASP A 66 10.19 -1.59 -5.13
CA ASP A 66 10.32 -2.70 -4.19
C ASP A 66 9.11 -2.81 -3.27
N LEU A 67 8.59 -1.65 -2.84
CA LEU A 67 7.38 -1.61 -2.05
C LEU A 67 6.20 -2.21 -2.83
N LEU A 68 6.01 -1.84 -4.09
CA LEU A 68 4.95 -2.42 -4.92
C LEU A 68 5.10 -3.94 -5.09
N GLN A 69 6.33 -4.43 -5.25
CA GLN A 69 6.61 -5.87 -5.35
C GLN A 69 6.24 -6.64 -4.07
N ILE A 70 6.37 -6.02 -2.89
CA ILE A 70 5.96 -6.61 -1.62
C ILE A 70 4.44 -6.51 -1.42
N LEU A 71 3.86 -5.35 -1.78
CA LEU A 71 2.44 -5.06 -1.57
C LEU A 71 1.52 -5.92 -2.45
N LYS A 72 1.90 -6.20 -3.70
CA LYS A 72 1.10 -7.01 -4.65
C LYS A 72 0.76 -8.41 -4.11
N PRO A 73 1.73 -9.27 -3.75
CA PRO A 73 1.43 -10.60 -3.23
C PRO A 73 0.75 -10.56 -1.87
N MET A 74 1.10 -9.59 -1.00
CA MET A 74 0.35 -9.39 0.23
C MET A 74 -1.12 -9.11 -0.06
N SER A 75 -1.45 -8.22 -0.97
CA SER A 75 -2.87 -7.93 -1.24
C SER A 75 -3.70 -9.17 -1.60
N LEU A 76 -3.08 -10.17 -2.24
CA LEU A 76 -3.71 -11.43 -2.61
C LEU A 76 -3.85 -12.37 -1.40
N ILE A 77 -2.79 -12.54 -0.62
CA ILE A 77 -2.81 -13.33 0.63
C ILE A 77 -3.89 -12.78 1.58
N TRP A 78 -4.00 -11.45 1.64
CA TRP A 78 -4.94 -10.77 2.52
C TRP A 78 -6.36 -10.82 2.00
N LYS A 79 -6.56 -10.78 0.69
CA LYS A 79 -7.88 -11.04 0.09
C LYS A 79 -8.35 -12.47 0.38
N GLN A 80 -7.42 -13.41 0.53
CA GLN A 80 -7.72 -14.78 0.96
C GLN A 80 -8.01 -14.85 2.47
N ASP A 81 -7.18 -14.24 3.33
CA ASP A 81 -7.37 -14.18 4.78
C ASP A 81 -8.67 -13.44 5.18
N LEU A 82 -8.97 -12.28 4.57
CA LEU A 82 -10.22 -11.53 4.81
C LEU A 82 -11.46 -12.32 4.39
N LYS A 83 -11.35 -13.19 3.37
CA LYS A 83 -12.44 -14.09 2.97
C LYS A 83 -12.61 -15.24 3.95
N LEU A 84 -11.56 -15.63 4.66
CA LEU A 84 -11.57 -16.74 5.60
C LEU A 84 -11.97 -16.31 7.01
N ASP A 85 -11.68 -15.07 7.43
CA ASP A 85 -12.13 -14.54 8.71
C ASP A 85 -12.26 -12.99 8.73
N PRO A 86 -13.49 -12.45 8.64
CA PRO A 86 -13.75 -11.02 8.76
C PRO A 86 -13.50 -10.44 10.17
N GLN A 87 -13.35 -11.28 11.21
CA GLN A 87 -13.23 -10.83 12.60
C GLN A 87 -11.79 -10.51 13.03
N HIS A 88 -10.79 -10.91 12.25
CA HIS A 88 -9.38 -10.56 12.49
C HIS A 88 -9.11 -9.04 12.43
N LEU A 89 -10.04 -8.27 11.87
CA LEU A 89 -9.94 -6.82 11.75
C LEU A 89 -10.16 -6.05 13.08
N ASN A 90 -10.80 -6.68 14.07
CA ASN A 90 -11.20 -6.03 15.32
C ASN A 90 -10.44 -6.50 16.56
N GLN A 91 -9.36 -7.27 16.42
CA GLN A 91 -8.55 -7.65 17.58
C GLN A 91 -7.57 -6.52 17.95
N PRO A 92 -7.69 -5.93 19.17
CA PRO A 92 -6.70 -4.99 19.64
C PRO A 92 -5.37 -5.73 19.80
N LYS A 93 -4.32 -5.18 19.21
CA LYS A 93 -2.96 -5.70 19.39
C LYS A 93 -2.58 -5.53 20.86
N HIS A 94 -2.45 -6.65 21.57
CA HIS A 94 -1.79 -6.71 22.88
C HIS A 94 -0.28 -6.51 22.72
#